data_AF-F6DA36-F1
#
_entry.id   AF-F6DA36-F1
#
_cell.length_a   1.000
_cell.length_b   1.000
_cell.length_c   1.000
_cell.angle_alpha   90.00
_cell.angle_beta   90.00
_cell.angle_gamma   90.00
#
_symmetry.space_group_name_H-M   'P 1'
#
loop_
_entity.id
_entity.type
_entity.pdbx_description
1 polymer ?
#
loop_
_entity_poly.entity_id
_entity_poly.type
_entity_poly.pdbx_seq_one_letter_code
_entity_poly.pdbx_strand_id
1 'polypeptide(L)'
;MTRRIVIDDALPLAQQMFSHLGDIMLLPGRAIDAQAVADADALVVRSRTQVNQALLANSRVQFVGSSVVGLDHVDQAWLAQQGIHFYSAQGCNANSVSEYIITLAVEQACLRQQDFAQVTLGVVGVGHVGKRVVAKAQALGFQLLLNDPPRQARGEACEAGSWSDLDTLLNQADIITLHTPLTLDDEHPSANLLNADRLAKLRADQVLINAARGGIVDEQAWCDSAMTTKLVDCWQDEPKINSKLFHQADMATPHIAGHSYEAKLQGGLWVYQQLCAFWGTTPQIAWQQACPSAPASLQLNTHLNSWPATLLDLLHQAYNPHHDHQRLQADRIEQVWQQFETQRRDYPIRREWTEHQVAKTAQKAWNDALQSLGFQLY
;
A
#
# COMPACT_ATOMS: atom_id res chain seq x y z
N MET A 1 27.34 -27.73 6.69
CA MET A 1 27.60 -26.53 5.86
C MET A 1 26.83 -25.38 6.46
N THR A 2 27.41 -24.19 6.52
CA THR A 2 26.66 -22.98 6.88
C THR A 2 25.60 -22.75 5.80
N ARG A 3 24.37 -22.43 6.21
CA ARG A 3 23.28 -22.14 5.27
C ARG A 3 23.56 -20.82 4.55
N ARG A 4 23.16 -20.68 3.29
CA ARG A 4 23.29 -19.45 2.51
C ARG A 4 21.93 -18.84 2.18
N ILE A 5 21.81 -17.54 2.39
CA ILE A 5 20.58 -16.77 2.16
C ILE A 5 20.87 -15.64 1.17
N VAL A 6 20.12 -15.58 0.08
CA VAL A 6 20.14 -14.42 -0.82
C VAL A 6 18.96 -13.52 -0.48
N ILE A 7 19.22 -12.23 -0.25
CA ILE A 7 18.20 -11.26 0.17
C ILE A 7 18.29 -10.00 -0.67
N ASP A 8 17.13 -9.45 -1.05
CA ASP A 8 17.04 -8.12 -1.66
C ASP A 8 17.57 -7.03 -0.72
N ASP A 9 18.52 -6.22 -1.19
CA ASP A 9 19.21 -5.18 -0.42
C ASP A 9 18.30 -4.04 0.05
N ALA A 10 17.11 -3.89 -0.54
CA ALA A 10 16.12 -2.89 -0.15
C ALA A 10 15.23 -3.36 1.01
N LEU A 11 15.47 -4.54 1.61
CA LEU A 11 14.80 -4.97 2.83
C LEU A 11 15.48 -4.33 4.06
N PRO A 12 14.77 -3.48 4.83
CA PRO A 12 15.35 -2.85 6.03
C PRO A 12 15.80 -3.90 7.04
N LEU A 13 16.97 -3.66 7.65
CA LEU A 13 17.54 -4.50 8.71
C LEU A 13 17.77 -5.97 8.33
N ALA A 14 17.84 -6.31 7.02
CA ALA A 14 18.08 -7.68 6.56
C ALA A 14 19.36 -8.28 7.17
N GLN A 15 20.46 -7.51 7.20
CA GLN A 15 21.71 -7.97 7.81
C GLN A 15 21.53 -8.32 9.30
N GLN A 16 20.88 -7.44 10.04
CA GLN A 16 20.68 -7.57 11.48
C GLN A 16 19.70 -8.69 11.83
N MET A 17 18.65 -8.89 11.02
CA MET A 17 17.65 -9.94 11.25
C MET A 17 18.18 -11.33 10.87
N PHE A 18 18.81 -11.48 9.71
CA PHE A 18 19.05 -12.81 9.12
C PHE A 18 20.46 -13.38 9.37
N SER A 19 21.45 -12.57 9.75
CA SER A 19 22.86 -13.01 9.84
C SER A 19 23.13 -14.16 10.81
N HIS A 20 22.33 -14.33 11.85
CA HIS A 20 22.49 -15.46 12.78
C HIS A 20 21.96 -16.79 12.21
N LEU A 21 21.24 -16.77 11.09
CA LEU A 21 20.69 -17.96 10.44
C LEU A 21 21.68 -18.60 9.44
N GLY A 22 22.69 -17.87 9.00
CA GLY A 22 23.67 -18.32 8.01
C GLY A 22 24.41 -17.19 7.31
N ASP A 23 25.15 -17.54 6.26
CA ASP A 23 25.85 -16.60 5.40
C ASP A 23 24.82 -15.87 4.52
N ILE A 24 24.86 -14.54 4.55
CA ILE A 24 23.90 -13.72 3.81
C ILE A 24 24.55 -12.96 2.67
N MET A 25 23.87 -12.96 1.53
CA MET A 25 24.24 -12.22 0.33
C MET A 25 23.15 -11.20 0.02
N LEU A 26 23.44 -9.93 0.28
CA LEU A 26 22.54 -8.83 -0.06
C LEU A 26 22.82 -8.37 -1.49
N LEU A 27 21.78 -8.32 -2.32
CA LEU A 27 21.87 -7.87 -3.71
C LEU A 27 20.69 -6.98 -4.07
N PRO A 28 20.87 -5.98 -4.96
CA PRO A 28 19.74 -5.32 -5.58
C PRO A 28 18.82 -6.35 -6.23
N GLY A 29 17.49 -6.25 -6.04
CA GLY A 29 16.55 -7.27 -6.54
C GLY A 29 16.69 -7.60 -8.05
N ARG A 30 17.06 -6.60 -8.88
CA ARG A 30 17.34 -6.77 -10.32
C ARG A 30 18.64 -7.51 -10.65
N ALA A 31 19.54 -7.62 -9.68
CA ALA A 31 20.83 -8.29 -9.79
C ALA A 31 20.81 -9.69 -9.17
N ILE A 32 19.67 -10.13 -8.61
CA ILE A 32 19.47 -11.51 -8.17
C ILE A 32 19.16 -12.34 -9.42
N ASP A 33 20.15 -13.10 -9.87
CA ASP A 33 20.06 -13.99 -11.03
C ASP A 33 20.31 -15.46 -10.64
N ALA A 34 20.23 -16.36 -11.63
CA ALA A 34 20.39 -17.80 -11.42
C ALA A 34 21.78 -18.17 -10.86
N GLN A 35 22.81 -17.38 -11.14
CA GLN A 35 24.16 -17.62 -10.61
C GLN A 35 24.24 -17.23 -9.14
N ALA A 36 23.64 -16.11 -8.75
CA ALA A 36 23.60 -15.64 -7.37
C ALA A 36 22.90 -16.62 -6.41
N VAL A 37 21.86 -17.32 -6.90
CA VAL A 37 21.05 -18.26 -6.09
C VAL A 37 21.49 -19.72 -6.21
N ALA A 38 22.48 -20.05 -7.05
CA ALA A 38 22.85 -21.43 -7.37
C ALA A 38 23.16 -22.29 -6.13
N ASP A 39 23.81 -21.71 -5.12
CA ASP A 39 24.17 -22.35 -3.86
C ASP A 39 23.40 -21.80 -2.64
N ALA A 40 22.34 -21.03 -2.86
CA ALA A 40 21.48 -20.53 -1.80
C ALA A 40 20.49 -21.60 -1.31
N ASP A 41 20.26 -21.65 0.00
CA ASP A 41 19.24 -22.51 0.63
C ASP A 41 17.90 -21.78 0.74
N ALA A 42 17.94 -20.44 0.88
CA ALA A 42 16.77 -19.58 0.99
C ALA A 42 16.93 -18.31 0.15
N LEU A 43 15.82 -17.83 -0.39
CA LEU A 43 15.72 -16.60 -1.17
C LEU A 43 14.66 -15.69 -0.55
N VAL A 44 15.03 -14.46 -0.20
CA VAL A 44 14.11 -13.43 0.31
C VAL A 44 14.09 -12.25 -0.64
N VAL A 45 12.95 -11.99 -1.26
CA VAL A 45 12.81 -11.00 -2.34
C VAL A 45 11.82 -9.89 -2.00
N ARG A 46 11.89 -8.83 -2.79
CA ARG A 46 10.82 -7.84 -2.98
C ARG A 46 10.30 -7.95 -4.42
N SER A 47 9.54 -6.96 -4.88
CA SER A 47 8.81 -6.99 -6.15
C SER A 47 9.67 -6.98 -7.43
N ARG A 48 10.99 -6.74 -7.35
CA ARG A 48 11.84 -6.58 -8.55
C ARG A 48 12.44 -7.87 -9.08
N THR A 49 12.56 -8.89 -8.24
CA THR A 49 13.12 -10.18 -8.62
C THR A 49 11.99 -11.04 -9.22
N GLN A 50 12.17 -11.52 -10.45
CA GLN A 50 11.22 -12.45 -11.06
C GLN A 50 11.53 -13.87 -10.59
N VAL A 51 10.71 -14.39 -9.69
CA VAL A 51 10.89 -15.73 -9.11
C VAL A 51 10.13 -16.74 -9.95
N ASN A 52 10.86 -17.41 -10.84
CA ASN A 52 10.34 -18.39 -11.78
C ASN A 52 11.36 -19.51 -12.05
N GLN A 53 11.02 -20.41 -12.98
CA GLN A 53 11.88 -21.51 -13.38
C GLN A 53 13.28 -21.06 -13.82
N ALA A 54 13.39 -19.98 -14.58
CA ALA A 54 14.68 -19.51 -15.11
C ALA A 54 15.62 -19.07 -13.97
N LEU A 55 15.08 -18.55 -12.87
CA LEU A 55 15.86 -18.17 -11.69
C LEU A 55 16.30 -19.39 -10.87
N LEU A 56 15.40 -20.35 -10.64
CA LEU A 56 15.57 -21.33 -9.55
C LEU A 56 15.84 -22.78 -9.98
N ALA A 57 15.67 -23.15 -11.25
CA ALA A 57 15.72 -24.55 -11.70
C ALA A 57 17.01 -25.31 -11.35
N ASN A 58 18.15 -24.61 -11.27
CA ASN A 58 19.46 -25.19 -10.93
C ASN A 58 20.00 -24.73 -9.57
N SER A 59 19.11 -24.22 -8.70
CA SER A 59 19.45 -23.76 -7.36
C SER A 59 19.21 -24.83 -6.29
N ARG A 60 19.72 -24.61 -5.08
CA ARG A 60 19.39 -25.41 -3.89
C ARG A 60 18.28 -24.80 -3.04
N VAL A 61 17.62 -23.75 -3.54
CA VAL A 61 16.64 -22.98 -2.78
C VAL A 61 15.44 -23.87 -2.43
N GLN A 62 15.14 -23.96 -1.14
CA GLN A 62 13.97 -24.69 -0.63
C GLN A 62 12.91 -23.75 -0.02
N PHE A 63 13.30 -22.50 0.23
CA PHE A 63 12.46 -21.46 0.81
C PHE A 63 12.51 -20.19 -0.04
N VAL A 64 11.33 -19.70 -0.43
CA VAL A 64 11.17 -18.37 -1.02
C VAL A 64 10.25 -17.54 -0.14
N GLY A 65 10.74 -16.39 0.31
CA GLY A 65 9.96 -15.40 1.03
C GLY A 65 9.82 -14.12 0.26
N SER A 66 8.60 -13.68 -0.04
CA SER A 66 8.34 -12.34 -0.58
C SER A 66 7.91 -11.39 0.53
N SER A 67 8.69 -10.33 0.73
CA SER A 67 8.44 -9.29 1.75
C SER A 67 7.46 -8.21 1.30
N VAL A 68 6.89 -8.33 0.11
CA VAL A 68 5.90 -7.42 -0.47
C VAL A 68 4.53 -8.07 -0.58
N VAL A 69 3.48 -7.26 -0.78
CA VAL A 69 2.10 -7.75 -0.86
C VAL A 69 1.73 -8.30 -2.25
N GLY A 70 2.23 -7.68 -3.33
CA GLY A 70 1.93 -8.11 -4.69
C GLY A 70 2.70 -9.37 -5.06
N LEU A 71 2.02 -10.33 -5.69
CA LEU A 71 2.60 -11.65 -6.02
C LEU A 71 2.89 -11.83 -7.51
N ASP A 72 2.71 -10.78 -8.31
CA ASP A 72 2.83 -10.79 -9.78
C ASP A 72 4.23 -11.21 -10.28
N HIS A 73 5.24 -11.11 -9.41
CA HIS A 73 6.65 -11.44 -9.66
C HIS A 73 7.01 -12.88 -9.28
N VAL A 74 6.06 -13.70 -8.82
CA VAL A 74 6.30 -15.05 -8.31
C VAL A 74 5.42 -16.08 -9.01
N ASP A 75 6.04 -17.05 -9.68
CA ASP A 75 5.36 -18.22 -10.22
C ASP A 75 5.07 -19.25 -9.12
N GLN A 76 3.99 -19.02 -8.39
CA GLN A 76 3.58 -19.85 -7.26
C GLN A 76 3.24 -21.29 -7.67
N ALA A 77 2.68 -21.47 -8.87
CA ALA A 77 2.34 -22.79 -9.39
C ALA A 77 3.60 -23.61 -9.64
N TRP A 78 4.61 -23.01 -10.27
CA TRP A 78 5.89 -23.66 -10.50
C TRP A 78 6.63 -23.96 -9.19
N LEU A 79 6.67 -23.01 -8.23
CA LEU A 79 7.28 -23.24 -6.92
C LEU A 79 6.66 -24.46 -6.21
N ALA A 80 5.33 -24.56 -6.21
CA ALA A 80 4.61 -25.69 -5.62
C ALA A 80 4.95 -27.02 -6.32
N GLN A 81 5.05 -27.03 -7.66
CA GLN A 81 5.44 -28.22 -8.42
C GLN A 81 6.86 -28.69 -8.10
N GLN A 82 7.79 -27.78 -7.79
CA GLN A 82 9.16 -28.11 -7.39
C GLN A 82 9.31 -28.44 -5.91
N GLY A 83 8.24 -28.34 -5.12
CA GLY A 83 8.29 -28.52 -3.66
C GLY A 83 9.06 -27.41 -2.92
N ILE A 84 9.17 -26.22 -3.53
CA ILE A 84 9.79 -25.05 -2.90
C ILE A 84 8.73 -24.34 -2.06
N HIS A 85 9.01 -24.14 -0.77
CA HIS A 85 8.07 -23.49 0.14
C HIS A 85 8.02 -21.98 -0.11
N PHE A 86 6.82 -21.47 -0.39
CA PHE A 86 6.59 -20.05 -0.62
C PHE A 86 5.83 -19.40 0.53
N TYR A 87 6.35 -18.27 1.01
CA TYR A 87 5.72 -17.42 2.01
C TYR A 87 5.63 -15.99 1.51
N SER A 88 4.48 -15.35 1.72
CA SER A 88 4.27 -13.95 1.39
C SER A 88 3.80 -13.13 2.58
N ALA A 89 4.23 -11.88 2.65
CA ALA A 89 3.81 -10.92 3.67
C ALA A 89 2.57 -10.13 3.24
N GLN A 90 1.55 -10.80 2.72
CA GLN A 90 0.31 -10.12 2.31
C GLN A 90 -0.30 -9.33 3.46
N GLY A 91 -0.70 -8.09 3.17
CA GLY A 91 -1.27 -7.17 4.16
C GLY A 91 -0.25 -6.43 5.04
N CYS A 92 1.07 -6.67 4.90
CA CYS A 92 2.09 -5.99 5.70
C CYS A 92 2.08 -4.45 5.56
N ASN A 93 1.70 -3.95 4.38
CA ASN A 93 1.64 -2.51 4.08
C ASN A 93 0.22 -1.92 4.18
N ALA A 94 -0.75 -2.70 4.64
CA ALA A 94 -2.14 -2.30 4.58
C ALA A 94 -2.45 -1.10 5.50
N ASN A 95 -1.73 -0.95 6.61
CA ASN A 95 -1.87 0.22 7.47
C ASN A 95 -1.37 1.49 6.75
N SER A 96 -0.13 1.48 6.27
CA SER A 96 0.44 2.57 5.46
C SER A 96 -0.48 3.05 4.32
N VAL A 97 -1.02 2.14 3.50
CA VAL A 97 -1.94 2.51 2.41
C VAL A 97 -3.23 3.12 2.98
N SER A 98 -3.80 2.56 4.04
CA SER A 98 -5.02 3.10 4.62
C SER A 98 -4.84 4.52 5.18
N GLU A 99 -3.67 4.85 5.75
CA GLU A 99 -3.37 6.21 6.22
C GLU A 99 -3.25 7.20 5.06
N TYR A 100 -2.62 6.78 3.96
CA TYR A 100 -2.56 7.56 2.72
C TYR A 100 -3.98 7.87 2.22
N ILE A 101 -4.84 6.85 2.09
CA ILE A 101 -6.22 7.01 1.60
C ILE A 101 -7.06 7.90 2.53
N ILE A 102 -6.96 7.70 3.84
CA ILE A 102 -7.74 8.49 4.80
C ILE A 102 -7.27 9.94 4.82
N THR A 103 -5.97 10.21 4.68
CA THR A 103 -5.45 11.58 4.57
C THR A 103 -6.08 12.29 3.37
N LEU A 104 -6.11 11.63 2.20
CA LEU A 104 -6.76 12.19 1.01
C LEU A 104 -8.27 12.35 1.19
N ALA A 105 -8.95 11.38 1.80
CA ALA A 105 -10.39 11.47 2.03
C ALA A 105 -10.75 12.65 2.97
N VAL A 106 -9.97 12.85 4.03
CA VAL A 106 -10.12 13.99 4.94
C VAL A 106 -9.84 15.32 4.23
N GLU A 107 -8.80 15.37 3.39
CA GLU A 107 -8.51 16.54 2.56
C GLU A 107 -9.69 16.88 1.63
N GLN A 108 -10.26 15.87 0.97
CA GLN A 108 -11.40 16.04 0.09
C GLN A 108 -12.66 16.51 0.81
N ALA A 109 -12.89 16.08 2.06
CA ALA A 109 -13.95 16.62 2.91
C ALA A 109 -13.70 18.10 3.26
N CYS A 110 -12.45 18.47 3.57
CA CYS A 110 -12.07 19.85 3.86
C CYS A 110 -12.28 20.77 2.64
N LEU A 111 -11.87 20.33 1.44
CA LEU A 111 -12.07 21.09 0.20
C LEU A 111 -13.55 21.31 -0.12
N ARG A 112 -14.41 20.35 0.24
CA ARG A 112 -15.88 20.47 0.13
C ARG A 112 -16.51 21.31 1.24
N GLN A 113 -15.74 21.70 2.26
CA GLN A 113 -16.24 22.36 3.48
C GLN A 113 -17.35 21.55 4.17
N GLN A 114 -17.22 20.22 4.13
CA GLN A 114 -18.18 19.27 4.67
C GLN A 114 -17.62 18.56 5.89
N ASP A 115 -18.51 18.18 6.81
CA ASP A 115 -18.19 17.22 7.86
C ASP A 115 -18.17 15.80 7.25
N PHE A 116 -17.46 14.86 7.89
CA PHE A 116 -17.27 13.50 7.39
C PHE A 116 -18.61 12.77 7.16
N ALA A 117 -19.58 12.97 8.03
CA ALA A 117 -20.91 12.37 7.92
C ALA A 117 -21.72 12.81 6.69
N GLN A 118 -21.30 13.88 6.01
CA GLN A 118 -21.92 14.38 4.78
C GLN A 118 -21.23 13.85 3.52
N VAL A 119 -20.13 13.10 3.66
CA VAL A 119 -19.33 12.58 2.55
C VAL A 119 -19.46 11.07 2.47
N THR A 120 -19.77 10.56 1.27
CA THR A 120 -19.87 9.14 0.99
C THR A 120 -18.56 8.60 0.40
N LEU A 121 -17.90 7.69 1.13
CA LEU A 121 -16.71 6.98 0.68
C LEU A 121 -17.09 5.58 0.15
N GLY A 122 -16.93 5.40 -1.16
CA GLY A 122 -17.06 4.14 -1.86
C GLY A 122 -15.74 3.36 -1.86
N VAL A 123 -15.74 2.16 -1.29
CA VAL A 123 -14.56 1.29 -1.21
C VAL A 123 -14.77 0.07 -2.10
N VAL A 124 -13.97 -0.05 -3.16
CA VAL A 124 -14.00 -1.18 -4.11
C VAL A 124 -12.85 -2.13 -3.78
N GLY A 125 -13.19 -3.33 -3.30
CA GLY A 125 -12.26 -4.30 -2.73
C GLY A 125 -12.08 -4.07 -1.23
N VAL A 126 -12.58 -5.00 -0.41
CA VAL A 126 -12.53 -4.92 1.06
C VAL A 126 -11.64 -6.03 1.62
N GLY A 127 -10.43 -6.13 1.05
CA GLY A 127 -9.36 -7.01 1.52
C GLY A 127 -8.54 -6.41 2.66
N HIS A 128 -7.25 -6.73 2.74
CA HIS A 128 -6.36 -6.25 3.81
C HIS A 128 -6.34 -4.71 3.95
N VAL A 129 -6.22 -3.99 2.83
CA VAL A 129 -6.21 -2.51 2.77
C VAL A 129 -7.61 -1.96 2.99
N GLY A 130 -8.59 -2.42 2.18
CA GLY A 130 -9.96 -1.94 2.23
C GLY A 130 -10.57 -2.04 3.63
N LYS A 131 -10.37 -3.16 4.36
CA LYS A 131 -10.83 -3.29 5.76
C LYS A 131 -10.29 -2.20 6.69
N ARG A 132 -9.02 -1.81 6.53
CA ARG A 132 -8.39 -0.76 7.35
C ARG A 132 -8.88 0.63 6.98
N VAL A 133 -9.08 0.88 5.68
CA VAL A 133 -9.72 2.11 5.19
C VAL A 133 -11.12 2.23 5.78
N VAL A 134 -11.93 1.17 5.68
CA VAL A 134 -13.29 1.11 6.23
C VAL A 134 -13.28 1.39 7.73
N ALA A 135 -12.46 0.69 8.52
CA ALA A 135 -12.42 0.90 9.97
C ALA A 135 -12.08 2.35 10.35
N LYS A 136 -11.09 2.95 9.68
CA LYS A 136 -10.70 4.35 9.92
C LYS A 136 -11.76 5.35 9.46
N ALA A 137 -12.38 5.12 8.31
CA ALA A 137 -13.44 5.97 7.80
C ALA A 137 -14.72 5.89 8.67
N GLN A 138 -15.06 4.70 9.18
CA GLN A 138 -16.14 4.53 10.16
C GLN A 138 -15.86 5.28 11.45
N ALA A 139 -14.62 5.21 11.97
CA ALA A 139 -14.23 5.93 13.17
C ALA A 139 -14.34 7.47 13.02
N LEU A 140 -14.17 7.97 11.79
CA LEU A 140 -14.38 9.38 11.46
C LEU A 140 -15.84 9.73 11.14
N GLY A 141 -16.70 8.74 10.92
CA GLY A 141 -18.12 8.94 10.66
C GLY A 141 -18.48 9.15 9.18
N PHE A 142 -17.62 8.76 8.23
CA PHE A 142 -17.99 8.76 6.80
C PHE A 142 -19.18 7.84 6.52
N GLN A 143 -20.02 8.20 5.56
CA GLN A 143 -20.99 7.27 4.97
C GLN A 143 -20.23 6.29 4.07
N LEU A 144 -20.51 4.99 4.16
CA LEU A 144 -19.74 3.97 3.44
C LEU A 144 -20.59 3.15 2.48
N LEU A 145 -20.07 2.97 1.27
CA LEU A 145 -20.56 2.00 0.29
C LEU A 145 -19.44 1.00 0.00
N LEU A 146 -19.69 -0.29 0.26
CA LEU A 146 -18.67 -1.33 0.22
C LEU A 146 -18.96 -2.33 -0.89
N ASN A 147 -18.04 -2.50 -1.84
CA ASN A 147 -18.15 -3.45 -2.92
C ASN A 147 -17.04 -4.51 -2.84
N ASP A 148 -17.41 -5.77 -2.66
CA ASP A 148 -16.51 -6.92 -2.75
C ASP A 148 -17.30 -8.19 -3.11
N PRO A 149 -17.60 -8.41 -4.41
CA PRO A 149 -18.36 -9.57 -4.85
C PRO A 149 -17.77 -10.92 -4.40
N PRO A 150 -16.44 -11.16 -4.44
CA PRO A 150 -15.86 -12.40 -3.90
C PRO A 150 -16.15 -12.63 -2.42
N ARG A 151 -16.03 -11.61 -1.56
CA ARG A 151 -16.35 -11.74 -0.12
C ARG A 151 -17.85 -11.95 0.11
N GLN A 152 -18.68 -11.24 -0.63
CA GLN A 152 -20.13 -11.40 -0.57
C GLN A 152 -20.55 -12.82 -0.95
N ALA A 153 -19.99 -13.38 -2.03
CA ALA A 153 -20.27 -14.75 -2.48
C ALA A 153 -19.84 -15.81 -1.44
N ARG A 154 -18.80 -15.54 -0.65
CA ARG A 154 -18.38 -16.39 0.48
C ARG A 154 -19.25 -16.25 1.73
N GLY A 155 -20.27 -15.39 1.71
CA GLY A 155 -21.16 -15.15 2.86
C GLY A 155 -20.49 -14.36 3.99
N GLU A 156 -19.40 -13.64 3.71
CA GLU A 156 -18.76 -12.79 4.71
C GLU A 156 -19.65 -11.59 5.05
N ALA A 157 -19.72 -11.25 6.34
CA ALA A 157 -20.43 -10.07 6.80
C ALA A 157 -19.75 -8.79 6.27
N CYS A 158 -20.58 -7.83 5.86
CA CYS A 158 -20.12 -6.52 5.43
C CYS A 158 -19.87 -5.63 6.65
N GLU A 159 -18.69 -4.99 6.70
CA GLU A 159 -18.31 -4.09 7.79
C GLU A 159 -19.24 -2.88 7.94
N ALA A 160 -19.88 -2.44 6.85
CA ALA A 160 -20.87 -1.35 6.84
C ALA A 160 -22.33 -1.86 6.94
N GLY A 161 -22.54 -3.13 7.30
CA GLY A 161 -23.86 -3.75 7.44
C GLY A 161 -24.44 -4.33 6.14
N SER A 162 -24.17 -3.75 4.98
CA SER A 162 -24.62 -4.29 3.67
C SER A 162 -23.64 -4.06 2.54
N TRP A 163 -23.53 -5.04 1.62
CA TRP A 163 -22.74 -4.93 0.40
C TRP A 163 -23.49 -4.09 -0.65
N SER A 164 -22.78 -3.22 -1.36
CA SER A 164 -23.29 -2.45 -2.49
C SER A 164 -22.79 -3.07 -3.80
N ASP A 165 -23.66 -3.17 -4.81
CA ASP A 165 -23.18 -3.45 -6.16
C ASP A 165 -22.34 -2.28 -6.70
N LEU A 166 -21.50 -2.56 -7.70
CA LEU A 166 -20.52 -1.59 -8.17
C LEU A 166 -21.18 -0.36 -8.80
N ASP A 167 -22.24 -0.53 -9.60
CA ASP A 167 -22.88 0.59 -10.29
C ASP A 167 -23.58 1.52 -9.29
N THR A 168 -24.21 0.98 -8.25
CA THR A 168 -24.75 1.77 -7.13
C THR A 168 -23.65 2.57 -6.44
N LEU A 169 -22.52 1.94 -6.11
CA LEU A 169 -21.39 2.61 -5.47
C LEU A 169 -20.84 3.75 -6.33
N LEU A 170 -20.59 3.48 -7.62
CA LEU A 170 -20.07 4.48 -8.56
C LEU A 170 -21.03 5.66 -8.75
N ASN A 171 -22.34 5.44 -8.67
CA ASN A 171 -23.34 6.50 -8.81
C ASN A 171 -23.54 7.35 -7.55
N GLN A 172 -23.28 6.81 -6.36
CA GLN A 172 -23.63 7.45 -5.09
C GLN A 172 -22.44 7.95 -4.28
N ALA A 173 -21.26 7.35 -4.42
CA ALA A 173 -20.08 7.77 -3.67
C ALA A 173 -19.61 9.16 -4.09
N ASP A 174 -19.06 9.95 -3.17
CA ASP A 174 -18.38 11.22 -3.46
C ASP A 174 -16.88 10.98 -3.70
N ILE A 175 -16.33 10.02 -2.96
CA ILE A 175 -14.94 9.59 -3.07
C ILE A 175 -14.95 8.09 -3.35
N ILE A 176 -14.30 7.66 -4.43
CA ILE A 176 -14.17 6.26 -4.81
C ILE A 176 -12.71 5.86 -4.66
N THR A 177 -12.44 4.81 -3.89
CA THR A 177 -11.09 4.27 -3.68
C THR A 177 -11.01 2.80 -4.05
N LEU A 178 -9.97 2.44 -4.80
CA LEU A 178 -9.77 1.09 -5.35
C LEU A 178 -8.72 0.33 -4.53
N HIS A 179 -9.04 -0.92 -4.16
CA HIS A 179 -8.19 -1.82 -3.37
C HIS A 179 -8.28 -3.29 -3.84
N THR A 180 -8.67 -3.53 -5.09
CA THR A 180 -8.68 -4.86 -5.69
C THR A 180 -7.27 -5.27 -6.15
N PRO A 181 -6.96 -6.58 -6.26
CA PRO A 181 -5.84 -7.01 -7.09
C PRO A 181 -6.08 -6.64 -8.57
N LEU A 182 -5.08 -6.86 -9.45
CA LEU A 182 -5.26 -6.82 -10.90
C LEU A 182 -5.45 -8.26 -11.40
N THR A 183 -6.62 -8.59 -11.94
CA THR A 183 -6.97 -9.93 -12.40
C THR A 183 -7.62 -9.87 -13.78
N LEU A 184 -7.25 -10.82 -14.66
CA LEU A 184 -7.72 -10.88 -16.05
C LEU A 184 -8.84 -11.90 -16.24
N ASP A 185 -8.65 -13.12 -15.72
CA ASP A 185 -9.46 -14.30 -16.07
C ASP A 185 -10.19 -14.93 -14.86
N ASP A 186 -10.29 -14.21 -13.75
CA ASP A 186 -11.05 -14.65 -12.57
C ASP A 186 -12.56 -14.46 -12.76
N GLU A 187 -13.38 -15.06 -11.88
CA GLU A 187 -14.85 -14.87 -11.86
C GLU A 187 -15.26 -13.39 -11.77
N HIS A 188 -14.44 -12.59 -11.09
CA HIS A 188 -14.61 -11.15 -10.94
C HIS A 188 -13.33 -10.43 -11.40
N PRO A 189 -13.11 -10.28 -12.72
CA PRO A 189 -11.91 -9.66 -13.24
C PRO A 189 -11.90 -8.17 -12.91
N SER A 190 -10.73 -7.65 -12.54
CA SER A 190 -10.55 -6.25 -12.17
C SER A 190 -9.77 -5.44 -13.21
N ALA A 191 -9.20 -6.08 -14.23
CA ALA A 191 -8.61 -5.36 -15.34
C ALA A 191 -9.65 -4.52 -16.08
N ASN A 192 -9.36 -3.23 -16.23
CA ASN A 192 -10.30 -2.22 -16.73
C ASN A 192 -11.66 -2.27 -16.01
N LEU A 193 -11.66 -2.56 -14.70
CA LEU A 193 -12.85 -2.48 -13.86
C LEU A 193 -13.54 -1.14 -14.03
N LEU A 194 -12.78 -0.05 -14.08
CA LEU A 194 -13.27 1.26 -14.52
C LEU A 194 -12.83 1.51 -15.97
N ASN A 195 -13.61 0.96 -16.89
CA ASN A 195 -13.49 1.20 -18.33
C ASN A 195 -14.19 2.50 -18.76
N ALA A 196 -14.12 2.83 -20.05
CA ALA A 196 -14.76 4.02 -20.62
C ALA A 196 -16.25 4.16 -20.28
N ASP A 197 -17.03 3.07 -20.35
CA ASP A 197 -18.47 3.11 -20.09
C ASP A 197 -18.80 3.46 -18.64
N ARG A 198 -18.02 2.94 -17.67
CA ARG A 198 -18.19 3.27 -16.25
C ARG A 198 -17.68 4.66 -15.92
N LEU A 199 -16.51 5.02 -16.45
CA LEU A 199 -15.92 6.35 -16.25
C LEU A 199 -16.80 7.48 -16.82
N ALA A 200 -17.49 7.24 -17.93
CA ALA A 200 -18.43 8.19 -18.52
C ALA A 200 -19.69 8.44 -17.67
N LYS A 201 -20.00 7.54 -16.73
CA LYS A 201 -21.15 7.68 -15.80
C LYS A 201 -20.77 8.41 -14.50
N LEU A 202 -19.48 8.57 -14.23
CA LEU A 202 -19.03 9.28 -13.04
C LEU A 202 -19.37 10.77 -13.16
N ARG A 203 -19.77 11.35 -12.03
CA ARG A 203 -20.06 12.77 -11.90
C ARG A 203 -18.76 13.57 -11.88
N ALA A 204 -18.81 14.79 -12.37
CA ALA A 204 -17.64 15.65 -12.44
C ALA A 204 -17.06 16.01 -11.06
N ASP A 205 -17.89 16.03 -10.01
CA ASP A 205 -17.51 16.40 -8.63
C ASP A 205 -16.97 15.23 -7.78
N GLN A 206 -16.95 14.02 -8.34
CA GLN A 206 -16.39 12.85 -7.68
C GLN A 206 -14.87 12.85 -7.66
N VAL A 207 -14.31 12.17 -6.67
CA VAL A 207 -12.87 11.87 -6.56
C VAL A 207 -12.66 10.38 -6.86
N LEU A 208 -11.69 10.07 -7.71
CA LEU A 208 -11.23 8.70 -7.91
C LEU A 208 -9.78 8.55 -7.44
N ILE A 209 -9.57 7.58 -6.55
CA ILE A 209 -8.26 7.25 -5.97
C ILE A 209 -7.84 5.85 -6.42
N ASN A 210 -6.72 5.76 -7.13
CA ASN A 210 -6.09 4.47 -7.44
C ASN A 210 -4.72 4.34 -6.75
N ALA A 211 -4.71 3.62 -5.63
CA ALA A 211 -3.51 3.15 -4.93
C ALA A 211 -3.48 1.61 -4.82
N ALA A 212 -4.14 0.92 -5.75
CA ALA A 212 -4.17 -0.54 -5.81
C ALA A 212 -3.13 -1.05 -6.81
N ARG A 213 -3.46 -0.99 -8.10
CA ARG A 213 -2.63 -1.43 -9.23
C ARG A 213 -2.96 -0.60 -10.46
N GLY A 214 -1.98 -0.43 -11.33
CA GLY A 214 -2.24 -0.02 -12.71
C GLY A 214 -3.14 -1.01 -13.44
N GLY A 215 -3.80 -0.57 -14.50
CA GLY A 215 -4.67 -1.42 -15.33
C GLY A 215 -6.03 -1.78 -14.69
N ILE A 216 -6.31 -1.41 -13.44
CA ILE A 216 -7.67 -1.51 -12.88
C ILE A 216 -8.58 -0.42 -13.47
N VAL A 217 -8.01 0.74 -13.73
CA VAL A 217 -8.66 1.85 -14.42
C VAL A 217 -8.04 1.95 -15.82
N ASP A 218 -8.88 2.08 -16.84
CA ASP A 218 -8.41 2.42 -18.18
C ASP A 218 -7.90 3.87 -18.14
N GLU A 219 -6.57 4.05 -18.15
CA GLU A 219 -5.94 5.36 -17.99
C GLU A 219 -6.29 6.33 -19.12
N GLN A 220 -6.49 5.82 -20.35
CA GLN A 220 -6.86 6.66 -21.47
C GLN A 220 -8.28 7.19 -21.29
N ALA A 221 -9.22 6.29 -20.98
CA ALA A 221 -10.59 6.69 -20.68
C ALA A 221 -10.68 7.60 -19.45
N TRP A 222 -9.80 7.41 -18.46
CA TRP A 222 -9.76 8.28 -17.27
C TRP A 222 -9.26 9.69 -17.62
N CYS A 223 -8.31 9.80 -18.55
CA CYS A 223 -7.91 11.10 -19.07
C CYS A 223 -9.04 11.82 -19.81
N ASP A 224 -9.90 11.06 -20.47
CA ASP A 224 -11.02 11.58 -21.28
C ASP A 224 -12.30 11.77 -20.47
N SER A 225 -12.34 11.34 -19.20
CA SER A 225 -13.51 11.48 -18.34
C SER A 225 -13.71 12.92 -17.86
N ALA A 226 -14.97 13.26 -17.55
CA ALA A 226 -15.34 14.56 -17.02
C ALA A 226 -15.00 14.76 -15.52
N MET A 227 -14.34 13.78 -14.89
CA MET A 227 -13.97 13.84 -13.48
C MET A 227 -12.99 14.96 -13.21
N THR A 228 -13.26 15.74 -12.16
CA THR A 228 -12.40 16.86 -11.77
C THR A 228 -11.19 16.39 -10.99
N THR A 229 -11.34 15.41 -10.08
CA THR A 229 -10.25 15.04 -9.16
C THR A 229 -9.74 13.62 -9.37
N LYS A 230 -8.47 13.50 -9.79
CA LYS A 230 -7.77 12.25 -10.10
C LYS A 230 -6.55 12.09 -9.18
N LEU A 231 -6.61 11.12 -8.26
CA LEU A 231 -5.53 10.85 -7.31
C LEU A 231 -4.90 9.49 -7.63
N VAL A 232 -3.64 9.49 -8.06
CA VAL A 232 -2.98 8.34 -8.67
C VAL A 232 -1.69 7.99 -7.95
N ASP A 233 -1.60 6.77 -7.41
CA ASP A 233 -0.35 6.20 -6.89
C ASP A 233 0.13 5.03 -7.76
N CYS A 234 -0.78 4.23 -8.34
CA CYS A 234 -0.42 3.08 -9.16
C CYS A 234 -0.75 3.31 -10.64
N TRP A 235 0.17 2.90 -11.53
CA TRP A 235 0.12 3.22 -12.96
C TRP A 235 0.23 1.94 -13.80
N GLN A 236 -0.39 1.93 -14.98
CA GLN A 236 -0.46 0.75 -15.85
C GLN A 236 0.94 0.29 -16.30
N ASP A 237 1.75 1.21 -16.81
CA ASP A 237 3.05 0.91 -17.42
C ASP A 237 4.24 1.40 -16.57
N GLU A 238 4.29 1.07 -15.27
CA GLU A 238 5.40 1.47 -14.41
C GLU A 238 6.76 0.91 -14.86
N PRO A 239 7.85 1.72 -14.90
CA PRO A 239 7.95 3.13 -14.47
C PRO A 239 7.62 4.17 -15.55
N LYS A 240 7.28 3.74 -16.76
CA LYS A 240 6.92 4.59 -17.91
C LYS A 240 5.46 5.03 -17.84
N ILE A 241 5.10 5.71 -16.75
CA ILE A 241 3.74 6.15 -16.47
C ILE A 241 3.15 7.02 -17.60
N ASN A 242 1.83 6.96 -17.78
CA ASN A 242 1.13 7.73 -18.80
C ASN A 242 1.28 9.24 -18.60
N SER A 243 1.90 9.91 -19.58
CA SER A 243 2.17 11.35 -19.54
C SER A 243 0.90 12.19 -19.44
N LYS A 244 -0.15 11.85 -20.19
CA LYS A 244 -1.40 12.61 -20.20
C LYS A 244 -2.07 12.53 -18.83
N LEU A 245 -2.14 11.33 -18.24
CA LEU A 245 -2.71 11.13 -16.92
C LEU A 245 -1.89 11.86 -15.84
N PHE A 246 -0.56 11.75 -15.89
CA PHE A 246 0.33 12.44 -14.96
C PHE A 246 0.09 13.96 -14.92
N HIS A 247 -0.03 14.61 -16.09
CA HIS A 247 -0.28 16.05 -16.16
C HIS A 247 -1.71 16.47 -15.79
N GLN A 248 -2.68 15.56 -15.86
CA GLN A 248 -4.06 15.82 -15.48
C GLN A 248 -4.38 15.42 -14.03
N ALA A 249 -3.49 14.69 -13.35
CA ALA A 249 -3.71 14.23 -12.00
C ALA A 249 -3.54 15.38 -11.00
N ASP A 250 -4.53 15.57 -10.13
CA ASP A 250 -4.44 16.50 -8.99
C ASP A 250 -3.39 16.05 -7.99
N MET A 251 -3.16 14.73 -7.91
CA MET A 251 -2.05 14.16 -7.19
C MET A 251 -1.54 12.90 -7.89
N ALA A 252 -0.23 12.82 -8.01
CA ALA A 252 0.49 11.75 -8.66
C ALA A 252 1.68 11.34 -7.79
N THR A 253 1.73 10.08 -7.35
CA THR A 253 2.84 9.53 -6.55
C THR A 253 3.38 8.25 -7.16
N PRO A 254 4.68 7.91 -6.95
CA PRO A 254 5.32 6.82 -7.69
C PRO A 254 5.13 5.44 -7.05
N HIS A 255 3.89 5.03 -6.80
CA HIS A 255 3.53 3.74 -6.19
C HIS A 255 4.23 3.53 -4.84
N ILE A 256 3.95 4.47 -3.94
CA ILE A 256 4.55 4.60 -2.61
C ILE A 256 3.54 4.70 -1.47
N ALA A 257 2.23 4.58 -1.73
CA ALA A 257 1.21 4.69 -0.68
C ALA A 257 1.45 3.72 0.48
N GLY A 258 2.06 2.55 0.22
CA GLY A 258 2.42 1.54 1.20
C GLY A 258 3.88 1.56 1.70
N HIS A 259 4.63 2.65 1.51
CA HIS A 259 6.08 2.72 1.80
C HIS A 259 6.47 3.29 3.18
N SER A 260 5.61 3.19 4.20
CA SER A 260 6.06 3.44 5.57
C SER A 260 7.25 2.54 5.95
N TYR A 261 8.07 3.01 6.90
CA TYR A 261 9.15 2.21 7.45
C TYR A 261 8.61 0.94 8.12
N GLU A 262 7.52 1.08 8.89
CA GLU A 262 6.84 -0.02 9.58
C GLU A 262 6.35 -1.09 8.59
N ALA A 263 5.75 -0.70 7.46
CA ALA A 263 5.29 -1.64 6.43
C ALA A 263 6.43 -2.44 5.82
N LYS A 264 7.54 -1.77 5.45
CA LYS A 264 8.72 -2.43 4.89
C LYS A 264 9.36 -3.39 5.91
N LEU A 265 9.45 -2.96 7.16
CA LEU A 265 9.98 -3.78 8.25
C LEU A 265 9.09 -4.98 8.56
N GLN A 266 7.77 -4.78 8.65
CA GLN A 266 6.80 -5.84 8.92
C GLN A 266 6.82 -6.93 7.85
N GLY A 267 7.01 -6.55 6.59
CA GLY A 267 7.19 -7.50 5.48
C GLY A 267 8.42 -8.38 5.67
N GLY A 268 9.56 -7.77 6.03
CA GLY A 268 10.79 -8.51 6.33
C GLY A 268 10.70 -9.38 7.58
N LEU A 269 10.12 -8.84 8.66
CA LEU A 269 9.92 -9.53 9.93
C LEU A 269 9.05 -10.78 9.77
N TRP A 270 7.97 -10.69 8.98
CA TRP A 270 7.12 -11.84 8.71
C TRP A 270 7.89 -12.96 8.00
N VAL A 271 8.58 -12.64 6.91
CA VAL A 271 9.38 -13.62 6.16
C VAL A 271 10.49 -14.21 7.04
N TYR A 272 11.15 -13.38 7.82
CA TYR A 272 12.16 -13.79 8.79
C TYR A 272 11.61 -14.82 9.80
N GLN A 273 10.43 -14.56 10.38
CA GLN A 273 9.76 -15.49 11.29
C GLN A 273 9.41 -16.82 10.60
N GLN A 274 8.94 -16.78 9.35
CA GLN A 274 8.66 -17.99 8.57
C GLN A 274 9.92 -18.79 8.28
N LEU A 275 11.04 -18.13 7.96
CA LEU A 275 12.32 -18.79 7.74
C LEU A 275 12.85 -19.44 9.02
N CYS A 276 12.78 -18.73 10.15
CA CYS A 276 13.09 -19.27 11.47
C CYS A 276 12.27 -20.54 11.77
N ALA A 277 10.96 -20.50 11.55
CA ALA A 277 10.08 -21.65 11.75
C ALA A 277 10.43 -22.81 10.82
N PHE A 278 10.65 -22.54 9.53
CA PHE A 278 11.04 -23.53 8.52
C PHE A 278 12.35 -24.26 8.89
N TRP A 279 13.28 -23.54 9.51
CA TRP A 279 14.57 -24.07 9.94
C TRP A 279 14.66 -24.51 11.40
N GLY A 280 13.56 -24.46 12.15
CA GLY A 280 13.52 -24.82 13.57
C GLY A 280 14.44 -23.97 14.45
N THR A 281 14.61 -22.70 14.11
CA THR A 281 15.48 -21.74 14.83
C THR A 281 14.63 -20.69 15.54
N THR A 282 15.03 -20.27 16.73
CA THR A 282 14.32 -19.22 17.49
C THR A 282 14.62 -17.82 16.91
N PRO A 283 13.60 -17.01 16.59
CA PRO A 283 13.81 -15.63 16.18
C PRO A 283 14.51 -14.80 17.29
N GLN A 284 15.57 -14.08 16.91
CA GLN A 284 16.21 -13.05 17.71
C GLN A 284 15.45 -11.70 17.63
N ILE A 285 15.63 -10.86 18.66
CA ILE A 285 15.04 -9.51 18.78
C ILE A 285 16.07 -8.37 18.80
N ALA A 286 17.38 -8.69 18.86
CA ALA A 286 18.44 -7.69 19.00
C ALA A 286 18.47 -6.66 17.86
N TRP A 287 18.02 -7.04 16.66
CA TRP A 287 17.88 -6.15 15.50
C TRP A 287 16.96 -4.94 15.77
N GLN A 288 16.05 -5.02 16.74
CA GLN A 288 15.14 -3.92 17.09
C GLN A 288 15.89 -2.68 17.60
N GLN A 289 17.10 -2.86 18.15
CA GLN A 289 17.95 -1.74 18.59
C GLN A 289 18.46 -0.90 17.42
N ALA A 290 18.42 -1.43 16.19
CA ALA A 290 18.80 -0.73 14.97
C ALA A 290 17.61 0.00 14.30
N CYS A 291 16.39 -0.11 14.86
CA CYS A 291 15.25 0.65 14.36
C CYS A 291 15.43 2.16 14.63
N PRO A 292 14.90 3.04 13.76
CA PRO A 292 14.85 4.48 14.01
C PRO A 292 14.18 4.80 15.35
N SER A 293 14.61 5.89 15.99
CA SER A 293 13.94 6.41 17.18
C SER A 293 12.47 6.76 16.87
N ALA A 294 11.63 6.79 17.90
CA ALA A 294 10.26 7.30 17.77
C ALA A 294 10.26 8.73 17.19
N PRO A 295 9.27 9.08 16.34
CA PRO A 295 9.12 10.44 15.85
C PRO A 295 8.78 11.40 17.00
N ALA A 296 8.96 12.71 16.76
CA ALA A 296 8.52 13.73 17.70
C ALA A 296 6.99 13.68 17.89
N SER A 297 6.53 14.06 19.09
CA SER A 297 5.10 14.21 19.38
C SER A 297 4.48 15.29 18.50
N LEU A 298 3.29 14.99 17.96
CA LEU A 298 2.53 15.89 17.11
C LEU A 298 1.65 16.81 17.96
N GLN A 299 1.30 17.98 17.42
CA GLN A 299 0.50 18.98 18.11
C GLN A 299 -0.82 19.22 17.38
N LEU A 300 -1.94 19.11 18.11
CA LEU A 300 -3.24 19.48 17.55
C LEU A 300 -3.38 21.00 17.50
N ASN A 301 -3.64 21.53 16.30
CA ASN A 301 -3.97 22.93 16.13
C ASN A 301 -5.45 23.19 16.44
N THR A 302 -5.76 23.43 17.71
CA THR A 302 -7.13 23.66 18.20
C THR A 302 -7.70 25.04 17.83
N HIS A 303 -6.92 25.90 17.18
CA HIS A 303 -7.37 27.20 16.69
C HIS A 303 -8.10 27.11 15.34
N LEU A 304 -8.08 25.94 14.68
CA LEU A 304 -8.80 25.73 13.44
C LEU A 304 -10.31 25.57 13.69
N ASN A 305 -11.11 26.09 12.75
CA ASN A 305 -12.55 26.28 12.94
C ASN A 305 -13.39 25.00 12.81
N SER A 306 -12.78 23.85 12.51
CA SER A 306 -13.50 22.58 12.30
C SER A 306 -12.65 21.37 12.66
N TRP A 307 -13.32 20.26 13.00
CA TRP A 307 -12.65 18.98 13.23
C TRP A 307 -11.94 18.45 11.98
N PRO A 308 -12.55 18.43 10.78
CA PRO A 308 -11.85 18.04 9.56
C PRO A 308 -10.54 18.81 9.32
N ALA A 309 -10.55 20.14 9.47
CA ALA A 309 -9.35 20.95 9.28
C ALA A 309 -8.28 20.67 10.35
N THR A 310 -8.71 20.52 11.61
CA THR A 310 -7.82 20.18 12.74
C THR A 310 -7.16 18.82 12.53
N LEU A 311 -7.94 17.82 12.09
CA LEU A 311 -7.41 16.50 11.80
C LEU A 311 -6.46 16.54 10.61
N LEU A 312 -6.83 17.19 9.50
CA LEU A 312 -5.99 17.28 8.31
C LEU A 312 -4.61 17.88 8.62
N ASP A 313 -4.57 18.96 9.40
CA ASP A 313 -3.32 19.57 9.87
C ASP A 313 -2.44 18.56 10.62
N LEU A 314 -3.03 17.82 11.57
CA LEU A 314 -2.31 16.76 12.30
C LEU A 314 -1.82 15.63 11.37
N LEU A 315 -2.67 15.19 10.43
CA LEU A 315 -2.31 14.13 9.48
C LEU A 315 -1.12 14.57 8.63
N HIS A 316 -1.11 15.81 8.15
CA HIS A 316 0.01 16.38 7.38
C HIS A 316 1.30 16.56 8.21
N GLN A 317 1.21 16.78 9.52
CA GLN A 317 2.38 16.75 10.41
C GLN A 317 2.99 15.34 10.48
N ALA A 318 2.16 14.29 10.51
CA ALA A 318 2.63 12.89 10.50
C ALA A 318 3.21 12.51 9.12
N TYR A 319 2.44 12.76 8.07
CA TYR A 319 2.78 12.48 6.68
C TYR A 319 1.89 13.28 5.73
N ASN A 320 2.51 14.11 4.89
CA ASN A 320 1.84 14.86 3.85
C ASN A 320 2.12 14.26 2.45
N PRO A 321 1.14 13.63 1.78
CA PRO A 321 1.28 13.08 0.43
C PRO A 321 1.70 14.11 -0.64
N HIS A 322 1.43 15.39 -0.44
CA HIS A 322 1.83 16.45 -1.37
C HIS A 322 3.34 16.57 -1.51
N HIS A 323 4.10 16.24 -0.47
CA HIS A 323 5.57 16.20 -0.57
C HIS A 323 6.02 15.10 -1.53
N ASP A 324 5.31 13.99 -1.62
CA ASP A 324 5.65 12.89 -2.53
C ASP A 324 5.27 13.25 -3.96
N HIS A 325 4.13 13.90 -4.15
CA HIS A 325 3.73 14.46 -5.42
C HIS A 325 4.74 15.47 -5.94
N GLN A 326 5.14 16.45 -5.11
CA GLN A 326 6.14 17.46 -5.46
C GLN A 326 7.49 16.84 -5.81
N ARG A 327 7.91 15.78 -5.10
CA ARG A 327 9.16 15.07 -5.42
C ARG A 327 9.11 14.38 -6.77
N LEU A 328 7.94 13.90 -7.22
CA LEU A 328 7.78 13.26 -8.53
C LEU A 328 7.76 14.27 -9.69
N GLN A 329 7.44 15.54 -9.43
CA GLN A 329 7.35 16.57 -10.47
C GLN A 329 8.68 16.81 -11.19
N ALA A 330 8.61 16.89 -12.51
CA ALA A 330 9.72 17.28 -13.39
C ALA A 330 9.19 17.96 -14.64
N ASP A 331 10.02 18.79 -15.29
CA ASP A 331 9.64 19.54 -16.50
C ASP A 331 9.32 18.62 -17.70
N ARG A 332 9.95 17.45 -17.75
CA ARG A 332 9.80 16.47 -18.83
C ARG A 332 9.43 15.10 -18.29
N ILE A 333 8.49 14.43 -18.95
CA ILE A 333 8.02 13.10 -18.53
C ILE A 333 9.14 12.05 -18.50
N GLU A 334 10.15 12.15 -19.37
CA GLU A 334 11.28 11.22 -19.35
C GLU A 334 12.09 11.30 -18.06
N GLN A 335 12.16 12.48 -17.43
CA GLN A 335 12.82 12.65 -16.13
C GLN A 335 11.98 12.00 -15.03
N VAL A 336 10.65 12.12 -15.10
CA VAL A 336 9.74 11.41 -14.18
C VAL A 336 9.97 9.90 -14.28
N TRP A 337 10.02 9.34 -15.49
CA TRP A 337 10.29 7.91 -15.70
C TRP A 337 11.64 7.46 -15.16
N GLN A 338 12.68 8.29 -15.33
CA GLN A 338 14.03 8.00 -14.83
C GLN A 338 14.10 8.04 -13.30
N GLN A 339 13.34 8.94 -12.67
CA GLN A 339 13.35 9.13 -11.23
C GLN A 339 12.37 8.22 -10.48
N PHE A 340 11.33 7.70 -11.14
CA PHE A 340 10.26 6.90 -10.55
C PHE A 340 10.80 5.81 -9.62
N GLU A 341 11.76 5.02 -10.12
CA GLU A 341 12.37 3.93 -9.35
C GLU A 341 13.30 4.41 -8.25
N THR A 342 14.10 5.45 -8.51
CA THR A 342 15.00 6.03 -7.52
C THR A 342 14.20 6.59 -6.33
N GLN A 343 13.09 7.25 -6.58
CA GLN A 343 12.22 7.78 -5.52
C GLN A 343 11.57 6.69 -4.67
N ARG A 344 11.30 5.51 -5.25
CA ARG A 344 10.79 4.34 -4.53
C ARG A 344 11.87 3.69 -3.67
N ARG A 345 13.07 3.55 -4.23
CA ARG A 345 14.24 2.94 -3.56
C ARG A 345 14.72 3.81 -2.40
N ASP A 346 14.94 5.10 -2.67
CA ASP A 346 15.48 6.08 -1.73
C ASP A 346 14.36 6.88 -1.02
N TYR A 347 13.18 6.25 -0.88
CA TYR A 347 12.03 6.88 -0.24
C TYR A 347 12.37 7.23 1.22
N PRO A 348 12.12 8.48 1.67
CA PRO A 348 12.43 8.92 3.02
C PRO A 348 11.66 8.11 4.04
N ILE A 349 12.15 8.14 5.29
CA ILE A 349 11.46 7.50 6.41
C ILE A 349 10.12 8.22 6.62
N ARG A 350 9.04 7.55 6.22
CA ARG A 350 7.66 7.85 6.58
C ARG A 350 7.26 6.91 7.72
N ARG A 351 6.68 7.45 8.79
CA ARG A 351 6.19 6.69 9.93
C ARG A 351 4.66 6.52 9.85
N GLU A 352 4.15 5.43 10.40
CA GLU A 352 2.71 5.20 10.57
C GLU A 352 2.16 5.93 11.81
N TRP A 353 0.85 6.21 11.85
CA TRP A 353 0.21 6.93 12.95
C TRP A 353 0.39 6.25 14.31
N THR A 354 0.56 4.92 14.33
CA THR A 354 0.85 4.14 15.54
C THR A 354 2.16 4.52 16.22
N GLU A 355 3.07 5.15 15.50
CA GLU A 355 4.36 5.60 16.00
C GLU A 355 4.32 7.02 16.56
N HIS A 356 3.22 7.76 16.34
CA HIS A 356 3.09 9.16 16.73
C HIS A 356 2.33 9.32 18.04
N GLN A 357 2.85 10.21 18.88
CA GLN A 357 2.19 10.62 20.12
C GLN A 357 1.49 11.97 19.94
N VAL A 358 0.28 12.11 20.49
CA VAL A 358 -0.54 13.32 20.41
C VAL A 358 -1.07 13.65 21.80
N ALA A 359 -0.98 14.92 22.21
CA ALA A 359 -1.48 15.36 23.50
C ALA A 359 -3.01 15.21 23.57
N LYS A 360 -3.53 14.74 24.71
CA LYS A 360 -4.99 14.70 24.93
C LYS A 360 -5.60 16.09 24.87
N THR A 361 -6.78 16.17 24.25
CA THR A 361 -7.60 17.37 24.25
C THR A 361 -8.73 17.29 25.27
N ALA A 362 -9.39 18.42 25.55
CA ALA A 362 -10.64 18.43 26.31
C ALA A 362 -11.82 17.78 25.55
N GLN A 363 -11.69 17.57 24.24
CA GLN A 363 -12.75 17.03 23.39
C GLN A 363 -12.65 15.50 23.31
N LYS A 364 -13.51 14.80 24.07
CA LYS A 364 -13.52 13.34 24.12
C LYS A 364 -13.66 12.70 22.73
N ALA A 365 -14.57 13.21 21.89
CA ALA A 365 -14.81 12.67 20.55
C ALA A 365 -13.56 12.72 19.67
N TRP A 366 -12.75 13.78 19.78
CA TRP A 366 -11.49 13.90 19.02
C TRP A 366 -10.47 12.88 19.53
N ASN A 367 -10.35 12.73 20.84
CA ASN A 367 -9.45 11.73 21.44
C ASN A 367 -9.84 10.31 21.02
N ASP A 368 -11.13 9.96 21.07
CA ASP A 368 -11.64 8.63 20.66
C ASP A 368 -11.35 8.36 19.17
N ALA A 369 -11.54 9.37 18.30
CA ALA A 369 -11.23 9.27 16.88
C ALA A 369 -9.73 9.06 16.64
N LEU A 370 -8.86 9.84 17.29
CA LEU A 370 -7.41 9.72 17.16
C LEU A 370 -6.89 8.34 17.60
N GLN A 371 -7.39 7.80 18.71
CA GLN A 371 -7.05 6.45 19.14
C GLN A 371 -7.51 5.40 18.13
N SER A 372 -8.70 5.57 17.56
CA SER A 372 -9.26 4.66 16.55
C SER A 372 -8.51 4.71 15.22
N LEU A 373 -7.92 5.86 14.88
CA LEU A 373 -7.00 6.00 13.74
C LEU A 373 -5.64 5.32 14.01
N GLY A 374 -5.25 5.19 15.27
CA GLY A 374 -4.04 4.50 15.71
C GLY A 374 -3.04 5.37 16.48
N PHE A 375 -3.30 6.66 16.67
CA PHE A 375 -2.40 7.55 17.41
C PHE A 375 -2.31 7.18 18.89
N GLN A 376 -1.13 7.39 19.47
CA GLN A 376 -0.91 7.23 20.91
C GLN A 376 -1.23 8.54 21.64
N LEU A 377 -2.15 8.52 22.60
CA LEU A 377 -2.48 9.72 23.39
C LEU A 377 -1.70 9.76 24.70
N TYR A 378 -1.13 10.92 25.04
CA TYR A 378 -0.49 11.16 26.34
C TYR A 378 -1.27 12.16 27.19
#